data_AF-A0A952S9B9-F1
#
_entry.id   AF-A0A952S9B9-F1
#
_cell.length_a   1.000
_cell.length_b   1.000
_cell.length_c   1.000
_cell.angle_alpha   90.00
_cell.angle_beta   90.00
_cell.angle_gamma   90.00
#
_symmetry.space_group_name_H-M   'P 1'
#
loop_
_entity.id
_entity.type
_entity.pdbx_description
1 polymer ?
#
loop_
_entity_poly.entity_id
_entity_poly.type
_entity_poly.pdbx_seq_one_letter_code
_entity_poly.pdbx_strand_id
1 'polypeptide(L)'
;MDQMEASIEKIGQMTWEQIYKTSSRTQKRGLNWEPIAGQTTKSGKTIASIRISKKFRARVCRDGKFMRFISLHPDHDSAYDETGGENL
;
A
#
# COMPACT_ATOMS: atom_id res chain seq x y z
N MET A 1 -5.39 -10.15 -19.07
CA MET A 1 -4.65 -9.10 -18.34
C MET A 1 -4.53 -9.56 -16.90
N ASP A 2 -3.32 -9.56 -16.35
CA ASP A 2 -3.08 -10.01 -14.97
C ASP A 2 -3.84 -9.09 -14.00
N GLN A 3 -4.48 -9.63 -12.96
CA GLN A 3 -5.19 -8.83 -11.94
C GLN A 3 -4.22 -7.82 -11.27
N MET A 4 -2.96 -8.18 -11.14
CA MET A 4 -1.92 -7.32 -10.60
C MET A 4 -1.67 -6.11 -11.52
N GLU A 5 -1.46 -6.35 -12.81
CA GLU A 5 -1.22 -5.33 -13.84
C GLU A 5 -2.37 -4.32 -13.90
N ALA A 6 -3.61 -4.80 -14.00
CA ALA A 6 -4.80 -3.95 -14.00
C ALA A 6 -4.94 -3.10 -12.72
N SER A 7 -4.45 -3.61 -11.58
CA SER A 7 -4.49 -2.87 -10.32
C SER A 7 -3.42 -1.77 -10.29
N ILE A 8 -2.22 -2.01 -10.82
CA ILE A 8 -1.17 -1.00 -10.94
C ILE A 8 -1.59 0.12 -11.91
N GLU A 9 -2.14 -0.24 -13.07
CA GLU A 9 -2.66 0.75 -14.03
C GLU A 9 -3.72 1.66 -13.39
N LYS A 10 -4.65 1.06 -12.64
CA LYS A 10 -5.69 1.80 -11.93
C LYS A 10 -5.11 2.75 -10.88
N ILE A 11 -4.12 2.31 -10.10
CA ILE A 11 -3.44 3.18 -9.11
C ILE A 11 -2.80 4.38 -9.81
N GLY A 12 -2.16 4.17 -10.97
CA GLY A 12 -1.55 5.24 -11.75
C GLY A 12 -2.52 6.31 -12.25
N GLN A 13 -3.82 5.99 -12.33
CA GLN A 13 -4.88 6.91 -12.75
C GLN A 13 -5.60 7.60 -11.58
N MET A 14 -5.31 7.20 -10.33
CA MET A 14 -6.00 7.73 -9.16
C MET A 14 -5.29 8.95 -8.56
N THR A 15 -6.07 9.91 -8.07
CA THR A 15 -5.54 10.96 -7.20
C THR A 15 -5.25 10.43 -5.81
N TRP A 16 -4.36 11.09 -5.07
CA TRP A 16 -4.10 10.75 -3.67
C TRP A 16 -5.35 10.80 -2.79
N GLU A 17 -6.25 11.73 -3.05
CA GLU A 17 -7.53 11.80 -2.36
C GLU A 17 -8.38 10.54 -2.60
N GLN A 18 -8.45 10.06 -3.85
CA GLN A 18 -9.13 8.81 -4.19
C GLN A 18 -8.44 7.61 -3.53
N ILE A 19 -7.10 7.57 -3.50
CA ILE A 19 -6.32 6.51 -2.82
C ILE A 19 -6.67 6.46 -1.33
N TYR A 20 -6.62 7.59 -0.63
CA TYR A 20 -6.90 7.63 0.80
C TYR A 20 -8.35 7.28 1.14
N LYS A 21 -9.31 7.67 0.28
CA LYS A 21 -10.72 7.27 0.42
C LYS A 21 -10.96 5.77 0.29
N THR A 22 -9.99 4.99 -0.23
CA THR A 22 -10.10 3.52 -0.26
C THR A 22 -9.88 2.85 1.10
N SER A 23 -9.42 3.59 2.11
CA SER A 23 -9.25 3.08 3.48
C SER A 23 -10.60 2.62 4.04
N SER A 24 -10.80 1.32 4.19
CA SER A 24 -12.03 0.78 4.79
C SER A 24 -11.78 -0.45 5.64
N ARG A 25 -12.05 -0.34 6.94
CA ARG A 25 -12.01 -1.48 7.89
C ARG A 25 -13.13 -2.49 7.65
N THR A 26 -14.24 -2.04 7.08
CA THR A 26 -15.45 -2.85 6.86
C THR A 26 -15.56 -3.38 5.42
N GLN A 27 -14.99 -2.67 4.45
CA GLN A 27 -15.06 -3.03 3.04
C GLN A 27 -13.66 -3.32 2.49
N LYS A 28 -13.19 -4.56 2.66
CA LYS A 28 -11.89 -5.06 2.17
C LYS A 28 -11.80 -5.19 0.62
N ARG A 29 -12.62 -4.45 -0.14
CA ARG A 29 -12.66 -4.51 -1.61
C ARG A 29 -11.89 -3.33 -2.19
N GLY A 30 -11.03 -3.59 -3.17
CA GLY A 30 -10.20 -2.57 -3.83
C GLY A 30 -8.82 -2.43 -3.19
N LEU A 31 -8.19 -1.27 -3.41
CA LEU A 31 -6.81 -0.98 -3.01
C LEU A 31 -6.58 -1.05 -1.49
N ASN A 32 -7.56 -0.62 -0.70
CA ASN A 32 -7.54 -0.61 0.77
C ASN A 32 -6.25 -0.03 1.37
N TRP A 33 -6.07 1.28 1.24
CA TRP A 33 -4.97 2.00 1.90
C TRP A 33 -5.12 1.94 3.42
N GLU A 34 -4.25 1.18 4.10
CA GLU A 34 -4.27 0.99 5.54
C GLU A 34 -2.94 1.43 6.16
N PRO A 35 -2.85 2.63 6.78
CA PRO A 35 -1.67 3.06 7.52
C PRO A 35 -1.26 2.04 8.58
N ILE A 36 0.02 1.69 8.62
CA ILE A 36 0.57 0.78 9.63
C ILE A 36 0.97 1.63 10.83
N ALA A 37 0.27 1.42 11.96
CA ALA A 37 0.49 2.22 13.17
C ALA A 37 1.93 2.07 13.66
N GLY A 38 2.55 3.20 14.04
CA GLY A 38 3.92 3.23 14.54
C GLY A 38 5.00 3.00 13.47
N GLN A 39 4.64 2.87 12.20
CA GLN A 39 5.59 2.67 11.12
C GLN A 39 5.68 3.90 10.20
N THR A 40 6.88 4.45 10.15
CA THR A 40 7.25 5.50 9.21
C THR A 40 8.53 5.15 8.50
N THR A 41 8.73 5.77 7.33
CA THR A 41 10.00 5.70 6.63
C THR A 41 11.04 6.54 7.37
N LYS A 42 12.33 6.36 7.08
CA LYS A 42 13.44 7.20 7.59
C LYS A 42 13.18 8.70 7.48
N SER A 43 12.49 9.09 6.41
CA SER A 43 12.12 10.48 6.12
C SER A 43 10.82 10.93 6.81
N GLY A 44 10.26 10.11 7.70
CA GLY A 44 9.04 10.41 8.45
C GLY A 44 7.73 10.18 7.69
N LYS A 45 7.76 9.57 6.50
CA LYS A 45 6.55 9.31 5.72
C LYS A 45 5.76 8.16 6.32
N THR A 46 4.43 8.26 6.31
CA THR A 46 3.57 7.16 6.73
C THR A 46 3.74 5.96 5.82
N ILE A 47 4.00 4.79 6.41
CA ILE A 47 3.94 3.52 5.70
C ILE A 47 2.51 3.00 5.80
N ALA A 48 1.95 2.60 4.67
CA ALA A 48 0.65 1.97 4.59
C ALA A 48 0.76 0.62 3.87
N SER A 49 -0.13 -0.30 4.19
CA SER A 49 -0.34 -1.48 3.37
C SER A 49 -1.45 -1.22 2.36
N ILE A 50 -1.30 -1.77 1.15
CA ILE A 50 -2.33 -1.81 0.11
C ILE A 50 -2.50 -3.24 -0.38
N ARG A 51 -3.67 -3.55 -0.93
CA ARG A 51 -3.99 -4.80 -1.60
C ARG A 51 -3.90 -4.60 -3.12
N ILE A 52 -2.92 -5.23 -3.75
CA ILE A 52 -2.75 -5.18 -5.21
C ILE A 52 -3.55 -6.30 -5.88
N SER A 53 -3.66 -7.46 -5.23
CA SER A 53 -4.48 -8.56 -5.72
C SER A 53 -5.05 -9.34 -4.56
N LYS A 54 -5.84 -10.39 -4.82
CA LYS A 54 -6.30 -11.24 -3.72
C LYS A 54 -5.17 -11.95 -2.96
N LYS A 55 -4.03 -12.13 -3.61
CA LYS A 55 -2.88 -12.87 -3.11
C LYS A 55 -1.70 -11.98 -2.70
N PHE A 56 -1.72 -10.69 -3.01
CA PHE A 56 -0.57 -9.82 -2.76
C PHE A 56 -0.95 -8.54 -2.05
N ARG A 57 -0.21 -8.24 -0.99
CA ARG A 57 -0.17 -6.92 -0.34
C ARG A 57 1.17 -6.26 -0.61
N ALA A 58 1.18 -4.94 -0.64
CA ALA A 58 2.42 -4.18 -0.64
C ALA A 58 2.45 -3.20 0.52
N ARG A 59 3.65 -2.95 1.04
CA ARG A 59 3.93 -1.79 1.86
C ARG A 59 4.32 -0.64 0.94
N VAL A 60 3.69 0.50 1.13
CA VAL A 60 3.86 1.68 0.30
C VAL A 60 3.92 2.94 1.15
N CYS A 61 4.48 3.99 0.59
CA CYS A 61 4.46 5.33 1.15
C CYS A 61 4.24 6.35 0.04
N ARG A 62 3.81 7.55 0.44
CA ARG A 62 3.72 8.69 -0.47
C ARG A 62 5.01 9.48 -0.43
N ASP A 63 5.64 9.66 -1.58
CA ASP A 63 6.72 10.62 -1.78
C ASP A 63 6.34 11.67 -2.83
N GLY A 64 5.84 12.81 -2.33
CA GLY A 64 5.34 13.88 -3.19
C GLY A 64 4.20 13.42 -4.10
N LYS A 65 4.50 13.29 -5.39
CA LYS A 65 3.57 12.81 -6.43
C LYS A 65 3.60 11.29 -6.62
N PHE A 66 4.63 10.62 -6.12
CA PHE A 66 4.87 9.20 -6.38
C PHE A 66 4.39 8.32 -5.22
N MET A 67 3.82 7.18 -5.56
CA MET A 67 3.66 6.07 -4.63
C MET A 67 4.92 5.21 -4.72
N ARG A 68 5.67 5.10 -3.62
CA ARG A 68 6.85 4.23 -3.57
C ARG A 68 6.47 2.91 -2.93
N PHE A 69 6.76 1.83 -3.65
CA PHE A 69 6.61 0.46 -3.17
C PHE A 69 7.86 0.08 -2.39
N ILE A 70 7.66 -0.34 -1.14
CA ILE A 70 8.73 -0.71 -0.22
C ILE A 70 8.96 -2.22 -0.31
N SER A 71 7.90 -3.01 -0.19
CA SER A 71 7.95 -4.47 -0.23
C SER A 71 6.63 -5.06 -0.74
N LEU A 72 6.70 -6.28 -1.28
CA LEU A 72 5.58 -7.08 -1.79
C LEU A 72 5.51 -8.39 -1.00
N HIS A 73 4.33 -8.72 -0.49
CA HIS A 73 4.10 -9.90 0.33
C HIS A 73 3.00 -10.77 -0.28
N PRO A 74 3.23 -12.09 -0.47
CA PRO A 74 2.23 -13.04 -0.97
C PRO A 74 1.20 -13.47 0.10
N ASP A 75 1.34 -13.03 1.35
CA ASP A 75 0.38 -13.28 2.43
C ASP A 75 0.07 -12.01 3.25
N HIS A 76 -0.96 -12.11 4.09
CA HIS A 76 -1.49 -10.99 4.87
C HIS A 76 -0.60 -10.60 6.06
N ASP A 77 0.04 -11.57 6.71
CA ASP A 77 0.66 -11.39 8.03
C ASP A 77 2.11 -10.90 7.88
N SER A 78 2.81 -11.36 6.83
CA SER A 78 4.15 -10.91 6.46
C SER A 78 4.27 -9.40 6.22
N ALA A 79 3.17 -8.72 5.86
CA ALA A 79 3.16 -7.26 5.65
C ALA A 79 3.10 -6.45 6.96
N TYR A 80 2.67 -7.06 8.07
CA TYR A 80 2.58 -6.42 9.37
C TYR A 80 3.76 -6.77 10.29
N ASP A 81 4.39 -7.93 10.06
CA ASP A 81 5.52 -8.42 10.85
C ASP A 81 6.87 -7.76 10.46
N GLU A 82 6.92 -7.01 9.36
CA GLU A 82 8.12 -6.27 8.94
C GLU A 82 8.28 -4.96 9.74
N THR A 83 9.32 -4.85 10.56
CA THR A 83 9.72 -3.61 11.25
C THR A 83 10.52 -2.67 10.34
N GLY A 84 9.94 -1.51 9.98
CA GLY A 84 10.61 -0.39 9.29
C GLY A 84 10.52 -0.38 7.75
N GLY A 85 10.69 0.79 7.09
CA GLY A 85 11.06 0.87 5.65
C GLY A 85 10.64 2.10 4.81
N GLU A 86 11.62 2.92 4.37
CA GLU A 86 11.98 3.12 2.94
C GLU A 86 13.46 2.69 2.77
N ASN A 87 13.77 1.53 3.39
CA ASN A 87 15.07 0.93 3.76
C ASN A 87 15.64 1.39 5.11
N LEU A 88 15.14 0.88 6.25
CA LEU A 88 15.47 1.46 7.57
C LEU A 88 15.18 2.96 7.63
#